data_AF-A0A961QEN7-F1
#
_entry.id   AF-A0A961QEN7-F1
#
_cell.length_a   1.000
_cell.length_b   1.000
_cell.length_c   1.000
_cell.angle_alpha   90.00
_cell.angle_beta   90.00
_cell.angle_gamma   90.00
#
_symmetry.space_group_name_H-M   'P 1'
#
loop_
_entity.id
_entity.type
_entity.pdbx_description
1 polymer ?
#
loop_
_entity_poly.entity_id
_entity_poly.type
_entity_poly.pdbx_seq_one_letter_code
_entity_poly.pdbx_strand_id
1 'polypeptide(L)'
;MNRLVPIALGLASGFAVAAAPAQVPLPGPPASQPFQSSAFVPGTYLGLWQDGRPLYESLRVVSEDMITMQRHEYSSQPVPFYRIAAGVYRNANGSTLTVITPTQLRWANNIGGNIVTYNLMP
;
A
#
# COMPACT_ATOMS: atom_id res chain seq x y z
N MET A 1 64.45 -47.52 -35.89
CA MET A 1 63.81 -47.40 -37.22
C MET A 1 62.34 -47.08 -37.03
N ASN A 2 61.89 -46.01 -37.69
CA ASN A 2 60.54 -45.65 -38.12
C ASN A 2 59.31 -45.80 -37.21
N ARG A 3 58.75 -44.60 -36.93
CA ARG A 3 57.34 -44.16 -36.85
C ARG A 3 56.24 -45.22 -37.02
N LEU A 4 55.17 -45.06 -36.25
CA LEU A 4 53.81 -44.86 -36.77
C LEU A 4 52.92 -44.23 -35.68
N VAL A 5 52.10 -43.30 -36.12
CA VAL A 5 51.18 -42.46 -35.35
C VAL A 5 49.91 -43.23 -35.03
N PRO A 6 49.36 -43.17 -33.80
CA PRO A 6 47.95 -43.42 -33.58
C PRO A 6 47.19 -42.10 -33.45
N ILE A 7 46.30 -41.87 -34.42
CA ILE A 7 45.19 -40.92 -34.38
C ILE A 7 44.00 -41.63 -33.75
N ALA A 8 43.41 -41.04 -32.71
CA ALA A 8 41.97 -40.98 -32.43
C ALA A 8 41.82 -40.34 -31.03
N LEU A 9 41.63 -39.03 -30.94
CA LEU A 9 40.33 -38.34 -31.03
C LEU A 9 39.44 -38.69 -29.83
N GLY A 10 39.28 -37.75 -28.89
CA GLY A 10 38.26 -37.84 -27.84
C GLY A 10 38.70 -37.26 -26.50
N LEU A 11 38.50 -35.95 -26.35
CA LEU A 11 38.90 -35.14 -25.21
C LEU A 11 38.22 -35.56 -23.88
N ALA A 12 39.08 -35.74 -22.87
CA ALA A 12 38.92 -35.37 -21.46
C ALA A 12 37.56 -35.67 -20.76
N SER A 13 37.52 -36.76 -20.00
CA SER A 13 36.61 -36.87 -18.86
C SER A 13 37.40 -36.66 -17.57
N GLY A 14 37.61 -35.38 -17.23
CA GLY A 14 38.00 -34.99 -15.89
C GLY A 14 36.83 -35.28 -14.95
N PHE A 15 37.07 -36.11 -13.94
CA PHE A 15 36.13 -36.39 -12.86
C PHE A 15 35.91 -35.10 -12.05
N ALA A 16 34.87 -34.36 -12.38
CA ALA A 16 34.43 -33.22 -11.60
C ALA A 16 33.61 -33.72 -10.41
N VAL A 17 34.02 -33.28 -9.22
CA VAL A 17 33.30 -33.35 -7.95
C VAL A 17 31.80 -33.14 -8.18
N ALA A 18 30.99 -34.11 -7.75
CA ALA A 18 29.54 -33.99 -7.77
C ALA A 18 29.12 -32.80 -6.89
N ALA A 19 28.84 -31.68 -7.53
CA ALA A 19 28.22 -30.53 -6.90
C ALA A 19 26.82 -30.95 -6.42
N ALA A 20 26.53 -30.69 -5.15
CA ALA A 20 25.19 -30.81 -4.60
C ALA A 20 24.20 -30.05 -5.50
N PRO A 21 22.96 -30.54 -5.69
CA PRO A 21 21.98 -29.83 -6.50
C PRO A 21 21.80 -28.43 -5.93
N ALA A 22 22.01 -27.42 -6.79
CA ALA A 22 21.77 -26.03 -6.46
C ALA A 22 20.35 -25.91 -5.91
N GLN A 23 20.23 -25.59 -4.62
CA GLN A 23 18.96 -25.15 -4.05
C GLN A 23 18.56 -23.92 -4.86
N VAL A 24 17.49 -24.04 -5.65
CA VAL A 24 16.76 -22.87 -6.14
C VAL A 24 16.44 -22.07 -4.88
N PRO A 25 16.94 -20.83 -4.73
CA PRO A 25 16.55 -20.01 -3.60
C PRO A 25 15.03 -19.95 -3.64
N LEU A 26 14.38 -20.48 -2.60
CA LEU A 26 12.97 -20.23 -2.39
C LEU A 26 12.77 -18.73 -2.58
N PRO A 27 11.78 -18.28 -3.37
CA PRO A 27 11.45 -16.87 -3.38
C PRO A 27 11.28 -16.49 -1.92
N GLY A 28 12.13 -15.58 -1.43
CA GLY A 28 12.05 -15.11 -0.05
C GLY A 28 10.62 -14.73 0.24
N PRO A 29 10.15 -14.82 1.50
CA PRO A 29 8.84 -14.27 1.84
C PRO A 29 8.78 -12.87 1.22
N PRO A 30 7.70 -12.53 0.48
CA PRO A 30 7.61 -11.23 -0.19
C PRO A 30 8.06 -10.21 0.83
N ALA A 31 9.11 -9.45 0.48
CA ALA A 31 9.71 -8.48 1.39
C ALA A 31 8.55 -7.82 2.11
N SER A 32 8.51 -7.90 3.44
CA SER A 32 7.55 -7.15 4.23
C SER A 32 7.89 -5.71 3.92
N GLN A 33 7.28 -5.18 2.86
CA GLN A 33 7.38 -3.80 2.47
C GLN A 33 7.05 -3.06 3.76
N PRO A 34 7.88 -2.11 4.21
CA PRO A 34 7.54 -1.34 5.39
C PRO A 34 6.13 -0.82 5.15
N PHE A 35 5.19 -1.36 5.93
CA PHE A 35 3.79 -0.99 5.85
C PHE A 35 3.79 0.52 5.90
N GLN A 36 3.32 1.16 4.82
CA GLN A 36 3.32 2.61 4.71
C GLN A 36 2.24 3.11 5.68
N SER A 37 2.52 3.08 6.98
CA SER A 37 1.65 3.46 8.09
C SER A 37 1.39 4.96 8.14
N SER A 38 1.59 5.67 7.03
CA SER A 38 1.42 7.10 6.89
C SER A 38 1.04 7.45 5.45
N ALA A 39 0.11 6.71 4.85
CA ALA A 39 -0.47 7.11 3.56
C ALA A 39 -1.11 8.51 3.65
N PHE A 40 -1.46 8.98 4.85
CA PHE A 40 -1.99 10.30 5.14
C PHE A 40 -1.46 10.85 6.47
N VAL A 41 -1.56 12.17 6.65
CA VAL A 41 -1.09 12.91 7.82
C VAL A 41 -2.27 13.18 8.77
N PRO A 42 -2.26 12.73 10.03
CA PRO A 42 -3.32 13.08 10.98
C PRO A 42 -3.34 14.60 11.22
N GLY A 43 -4.54 15.17 11.34
CA GLY A 43 -4.69 16.61 11.51
C GLY A 43 -6.08 17.11 11.14
N THR A 44 -6.22 18.42 11.06
CA THR A 44 -7.47 19.05 10.63
C THR A 44 -7.47 19.18 9.13
N TYR A 45 -8.51 18.65 8.50
CA TYR A 45 -8.74 18.74 7.08
C TYR A 45 -9.90 19.69 6.79
N LEU A 46 -9.73 20.51 5.77
CA LEU A 46 -10.77 21.31 5.15
C LEU A 46 -11.34 20.56 3.95
N GLY A 47 -12.54 20.02 4.13
CA GLY A 47 -13.40 19.50 3.10
C GLY A 47 -14.18 20.61 2.40
N LEU A 48 -14.40 20.48 1.09
CA LEU A 48 -15.37 21.29 0.37
C LEU A 48 -16.48 20.39 -0.17
N TRP A 49 -17.72 20.66 0.23
CA TRP A 49 -18.88 20.06 -0.41
C TRP A 49 -18.99 20.53 -1.87
N GLN A 50 -19.71 19.78 -2.70
CA GLN A 50 -19.97 20.20 -4.08
C GLN A 50 -20.69 21.57 -4.17
N ASP A 51 -21.47 21.92 -3.15
CA ASP A 51 -22.15 23.23 -3.05
C ASP A 51 -21.22 24.36 -2.56
N GLY A 52 -19.91 24.11 -2.43
CA GLY A 52 -18.89 25.08 -2.00
C GLY A 52 -18.87 25.34 -0.49
N ARG A 53 -19.70 24.66 0.29
CA ARG A 53 -19.71 24.80 1.76
C ARG A 53 -18.46 24.15 2.36
N PRO A 54 -17.73 24.85 3.24
CA PRO A 54 -16.60 24.27 3.93
C PRO A 54 -17.06 23.22 4.94
N LEU A 55 -16.22 22.23 5.17
CA LEU A 55 -16.41 21.18 6.16
C LEU A 55 -15.09 20.91 6.86
N TYR A 56 -15.01 21.28 8.14
CA TYR A 56 -13.81 21.04 8.94
C TYR A 56 -13.91 19.70 9.65
N GLU A 57 -13.00 18.78 9.33
CA GLU A 57 -12.94 17.47 9.96
C GLU A 57 -11.55 17.16 10.50
N SER A 58 -11.47 16.77 11.76
CA SER A 58 -10.25 16.26 12.37
C SER A 58 -10.10 14.79 12.06
N LEU A 59 -9.01 14.41 11.42
CA LEU A 59 -8.68 13.03 11.14
C LEU A 59 -7.63 12.54 12.13
N ARG A 60 -7.93 11.42 12.80
CA ARG A 60 -7.04 10.75 13.73
C ARG A 60 -6.81 9.32 13.30
N VAL A 61 -5.55 8.90 13.32
CA VAL A 61 -5.18 7.48 13.19
C VAL A 61 -5.47 6.82 14.52
N VAL A 62 -6.26 5.75 14.51
CA VAL A 62 -6.45 4.91 15.71
C VAL A 62 -5.56 3.69 15.64
N SER A 63 -5.52 3.04 14.47
CA SER A 63 -4.71 1.87 14.17
C SER A 63 -4.30 1.88 12.69
N GLU A 64 -3.46 0.94 12.26
CA GLU A 64 -3.06 0.82 10.85
C GLU A 64 -4.25 0.68 9.89
N ASP A 65 -5.25 -0.11 10.28
CA ASP A 65 -6.47 -0.36 9.51
C ASP A 65 -7.65 0.50 9.96
N MET A 66 -7.48 1.43 10.91
CA MET A 66 -8.60 2.20 11.43
C MET A 66 -8.25 3.66 11.67
N ILE A 67 -9.07 4.53 11.12
CA ILE A 67 -9.03 5.97 11.35
C ILE A 67 -10.35 6.45 11.90
N THR A 68 -10.34 7.64 12.49
CA THR A 68 -11.57 8.34 12.86
C THR A 68 -11.57 9.72 12.26
N MET A 69 -12.72 10.15 11.74
CA MET A 69 -12.95 11.53 11.32
C MET A 69 -14.02 12.16 12.19
N GLN A 70 -13.76 13.37 12.66
CA GLN A 70 -14.67 14.09 13.55
C GLN A 70 -14.96 15.48 12.99
N ARG A 71 -16.24 15.79 12.79
CA ARG A 71 -16.68 17.15 12.37
C ARG A 71 -16.54 18.14 13.49
N HIS A 72 -15.94 19.28 13.18
CA HIS A 72 -15.72 20.36 14.13
C HIS A 72 -17.03 21.10 14.48
N GLU A 73 -17.88 21.35 13.48
CA GLU A 73 -19.03 22.27 13.60
C GLU A 73 -20.18 21.75 14.47
N TYR A 74 -20.26 20.45 14.72
CA TYR A 74 -21.42 19.82 15.36
C TYR A 74 -21.07 19.02 16.62
N SER A 75 -19.86 19.16 17.17
CA SER A 75 -19.37 18.30 18.27
C SER A 75 -19.71 16.82 18.02
N SER A 76 -19.50 16.37 16.77
CA SER A 76 -19.95 15.04 16.36
C SER A 76 -19.09 13.98 17.01
N GLN A 77 -19.67 12.80 17.25
CA GLN A 77 -18.87 11.63 17.63
C GLN A 77 -17.86 11.32 16.52
N PRO A 78 -16.62 10.94 16.85
CA PRO A 78 -15.66 10.49 15.86
C PRO A 78 -16.22 9.29 15.08
N VAL A 79 -16.30 9.42 13.75
CA VAL A 79 -16.80 8.38 12.87
C VAL A 79 -15.64 7.47 12.49
N PRO A 80 -15.69 6.16 12.83
CA PRO A 80 -14.64 5.23 12.47
C PRO A 80 -14.73 4.85 10.98
N PHE A 81 -13.57 4.78 10.33
CA PHE A 81 -13.41 4.20 9.01
C PHE A 81 -12.36 3.08 9.08
N TYR A 82 -12.69 1.97 8.45
CA TYR A 82 -11.87 0.77 8.39
C TYR A 82 -11.24 0.61 7.02
N ARG A 83 -9.98 0.21 6.97
CA ARG A 83 -9.27 0.01 5.71
C ARG A 83 -9.86 -1.18 4.97
N ILE A 84 -10.18 -0.96 3.69
CA ILE A 84 -10.67 -2.00 2.78
C ILE A 84 -9.70 -2.27 1.64
N ALA A 85 -8.81 -1.33 1.35
CA ALA A 85 -7.71 -1.47 0.40
C ALA A 85 -6.58 -0.50 0.75
N ALA A 86 -5.45 -0.59 0.04
CA ALA A 86 -4.35 0.36 0.21
C ALA A 86 -4.82 1.80 -0.09
N GLY A 87 -4.75 2.69 0.91
CA GLY A 87 -5.23 4.07 0.79
C GLY A 87 -6.75 4.21 0.69
N VAL A 88 -7.54 3.18 0.96
CA VAL A 88 -9.01 3.25 0.90
C VAL A 88 -9.62 2.73 2.20
N TYR A 89 -10.44 3.57 2.82
CA TYR A 89 -11.13 3.30 4.07
C TYR A 89 -12.64 3.40 3.88
N ARG A 90 -13.43 2.67 4.66
CA ARG A 90 -14.89 2.65 4.59
C ARG A 90 -15.50 2.68 5.99
N ASN A 91 -16.51 3.50 6.20
CA ASN A 91 -17.25 3.53 7.47
C ASN A 91 -18.43 2.54 7.47
N ALA A 92 -19.08 2.39 8.62
CA ALA A 92 -20.26 1.55 8.77
C ALA A 92 -21.45 1.96 7.87
N ASN A 93 -21.56 3.24 7.54
CA ASN A 93 -22.60 3.76 6.64
C ASN A 93 -22.30 3.48 5.16
N GLY A 94 -21.15 2.87 4.87
CA GLY A 94 -20.72 2.53 3.52
C GLY A 94 -20.04 3.67 2.76
N SER A 95 -19.85 4.84 3.38
CA SER A 95 -19.06 5.93 2.83
C SER A 95 -17.60 5.53 2.74
N THR A 96 -16.94 5.93 1.66
CA THR A 96 -15.55 5.57 1.37
C THR A 96 -14.67 6.81 1.45
N LEU A 97 -13.54 6.70 2.14
CA LEU A 97 -12.48 7.71 2.18
C LEU A 97 -11.27 7.16 1.42
N THR A 98 -10.90 7.83 0.33
CA THR A 98 -9.75 7.51 -0.50
C THR A 98 -8.64 8.52 -0.23
N VAL A 99 -7.44 8.02 0.03
CA VAL A 99 -6.24 8.82 0.17
C VAL A 99 -5.72 9.12 -1.23
N ILE A 100 -5.71 10.40 -1.62
CA ILE A 100 -5.18 10.85 -2.92
C ILE A 100 -3.70 11.16 -2.78
N THR A 101 -3.36 11.93 -1.73
CA THR A 101 -1.99 12.23 -1.33
C THR A 101 -1.93 12.22 0.21
N PRO A 102 -0.72 12.30 0.82
CA PRO A 102 -0.61 12.36 2.27
C PRO A 102 -1.38 13.51 2.93
N THR A 103 -1.61 14.59 2.19
CA THR A 103 -2.30 15.81 2.65
C THR A 103 -3.66 16.01 1.98
N GLN A 104 -4.10 15.09 1.12
CA GLN A 104 -5.37 15.21 0.40
C GLN A 104 -6.15 13.90 0.39
N LEU A 105 -7.41 14.00 0.79
CA LEU A 105 -8.33 12.87 0.90
C LEU A 105 -9.60 13.15 0.12
N ARG A 106 -10.25 12.09 -0.36
CA ARG A 106 -11.52 12.17 -1.04
C ARG A 106 -12.52 11.26 -0.35
N TRP A 107 -13.55 11.84 0.23
CA TRP A 107 -14.69 11.10 0.74
C TRP A 107 -15.77 11.00 -0.33
N ALA A 108 -16.43 9.85 -0.38
CA ALA A 108 -17.61 9.63 -1.18
C ALA A 108 -18.67 8.96 -0.30
N ASN A 109 -19.93 9.36 -0.44
CA ASN A 109 -21.03 8.64 0.20
C ASN A 109 -21.18 7.22 -0.40
N ASN A 110 -21.98 6.38 0.26
CA ASN A 110 -22.22 4.99 -0.15
C ASN A 110 -22.88 4.84 -1.53
N ILE A 111 -23.48 5.91 -2.06
CA ILE A 111 -24.15 5.96 -3.36
C ILE A 111 -23.26 6.62 -4.43
N GLY A 112 -22.07 7.15 -4.06
CA GLY A 112 -21.14 7.84 -4.96
C GLY A 112 -21.59 9.22 -5.46
N GLY A 113 -22.82 9.66 -5.14
CA GLY A 113 -23.39 10.92 -5.60
C GLY A 113 -22.94 12.16 -4.82
N ASN A 114 -22.35 12.01 -3.64
CA ASN A 114 -21.80 13.14 -2.89
C ASN A 114 -20.33 12.89 -2.57
N ILE A 115 -19.47 13.77 -3.07
CA ILE A 115 -18.02 13.67 -2.98
C ILE A 115 -17.51 14.94 -2.30
N VAL A 116 -16.65 14.76 -1.31
CA VAL A 116 -15.95 15.85 -0.60
C VAL A 116 -14.47 15.63 -0.78
N THR A 117 -13.77 16.67 -1.22
CA THR A 117 -12.30 16.67 -1.25
C THR A 117 -11.80 17.44 -0.05
N TYR A 118 -10.96 16.78 0.74
CA TYR A 118 -10.35 17.27 1.96
C TYR A 118 -8.90 17.59 1.73
N ASN A 119 -8.48 18.77 2.15
CA ASN A 119 -7.08 19.17 2.15
C ASN A 119 -6.63 19.43 3.59
N LEU A 120 -5.44 18.92 3.94
CA LEU A 120 -4.85 19.15 5.24
C LEU A 120 -4.63 20.66 5.42
N MET A 121 -5.11 21.20 6.53
CA MET A 121 -4.83 22.58 6.89
C MET A 121 -3.39 22.68 7.41
N PRO A 122 -2.65 23.74 7.02
CA PRO A 122 -1.29 23.98 7.48
C PRO A 122 -1.22 24.29 8.98
#